data_AF-A0A5P9QBB5-F1
#
_entry.id   AF-A0A5P9QBB5-F1
#
_cell.length_a   1.000
_cell.length_b   1.000
_cell.length_c   1.000
_cell.angle_alpha   90.00
_cell.angle_beta   90.00
_cell.angle_gamma   90.00
#
_symmetry.space_group_name_H-M   'P 1'
#
loop_
_entity.id
_entity.type
_entity.pdbx_description
1 polymer ?
#
loop_
_entity_poly.entity_id
_entity_poly.type
_entity_poly.pdbx_seq_one_letter_code
_entity_poly.pdbx_strand_id
1 'polypeptide(L)'
;MPHAPALPRTVPELAAYRRRIGRLTDPARDPRPGLPVGYVVTRVAPHWDALGPHRAPTHVNPVERLEWRVHFDDAEPELFCDDASVCGTSALDALRDGHLRLGDRDLHVTWLDGDAAARAWRTLGW
;
A
#
# COMPACT_ATOMS: atom_id res chain seq x y z
N MET A 1 24.52 -18.56 -12.83
CA MET A 1 23.27 -17.99 -13.37
C MET A 1 23.21 -16.53 -12.95
N PRO A 2 23.50 -15.56 -13.82
CA PRO A 2 23.35 -14.15 -13.46
C PRO A 2 21.84 -13.83 -13.37
N HIS A 3 21.39 -13.37 -12.19
CA HIS A 3 20.07 -12.77 -12.04
C HIS A 3 20.01 -11.52 -12.93
N ALA A 4 19.22 -11.56 -14.00
CA ALA A 4 18.87 -10.36 -14.73
C ALA A 4 18.21 -9.37 -13.74
N PRO A 5 18.62 -8.09 -13.69
CA PRO A 5 17.90 -7.10 -12.90
C PRO A 5 16.46 -7.06 -13.43
N ALA A 6 15.49 -7.18 -12.53
CA ALA A 6 14.08 -7.01 -12.86
C ALA A 6 13.95 -5.66 -13.60
N LEU A 7 13.39 -5.70 -14.82
CA LEU A 7 13.15 -4.51 -15.62
C LEU A 7 12.46 -3.45 -14.74
N PRO A 8 12.85 -2.18 -14.80
CA PRO A 8 12.16 -1.13 -14.07
C PRO A 8 10.69 -1.17 -14.49
N ARG A 9 9.82 -1.49 -13.51
CA ARG A 9 8.37 -1.43 -13.71
C ARG A 9 8.04 -0.06 -14.26
N THR A 10 7.31 -0.02 -15.36
CA THR A 10 7.06 1.20 -16.11
C THR A 10 6.42 2.27 -15.21
N VAL A 11 7.11 3.41 -15.06
CA VAL A 11 6.69 4.64 -14.35
C VAL A 11 5.19 4.99 -14.48
N PRO A 12 4.51 4.79 -15.63
CA PRO A 12 3.07 4.97 -15.77
C PRO A 12 2.19 4.26 -14.72
N GLU A 13 2.54 3.04 -14.32
CA GLU A 13 1.70 2.23 -13.43
C GLU A 13 1.75 2.78 -12.00
N LEU A 14 2.95 3.17 -11.54
CA LEU A 14 3.12 3.79 -10.23
C LEU A 14 2.43 5.15 -10.14
N ALA A 15 2.44 5.93 -11.23
CA ALA A 15 1.80 7.24 -11.27
C ALA A 15 0.30 7.19 -10.91
N ALA A 16 -0.40 6.13 -11.30
CA ALA A 16 -1.81 5.92 -10.94
C ALA A 16 -2.05 5.79 -9.42
N TYR A 17 -1.03 5.35 -8.68
CA TYR A 17 -1.07 5.17 -7.23
C TYR A 17 -0.43 6.32 -6.46
N ARG A 18 -0.02 7.40 -7.11
CA ARG A 18 0.61 8.53 -6.41
C ARG A 18 -0.44 9.27 -5.57
N ARG A 19 -0.26 9.27 -4.25
CA ARG A 19 -1.13 9.97 -3.28
C ARG A 19 -2.61 9.58 -3.41
N ARG A 20 -2.88 8.30 -3.63
CA ARG A 20 -4.26 7.79 -3.65
C ARG A 20 -4.69 7.40 -2.25
N ILE A 21 -6.00 7.44 -2.04
CA ILE A 21 -6.62 6.95 -0.84
C ILE A 21 -7.84 6.12 -1.24
N GLY A 22 -7.94 4.91 -0.69
CA GLY A 22 -9.01 3.97 -0.97
C GLY A 22 -9.73 3.60 0.31
N ARG A 23 -11.05 3.40 0.22
CA ARG A 23 -11.84 2.79 1.26
C ARG A 23 -11.73 1.27 1.16
N LEU A 24 -11.52 0.61 2.29
CA LEU A 24 -11.40 -0.84 2.37
C LEU A 24 -12.71 -1.46 2.84
N THR A 25 -13.12 -2.55 2.21
CA THR A 25 -14.20 -3.42 2.68
C THR A 25 -13.70 -4.86 2.74
N ASP A 26 -14.10 -5.60 3.77
CA ASP A 26 -13.71 -7.00 3.99
C ASP A 26 -14.92 -7.93 3.81
N PRO A 27 -15.09 -8.54 2.62
CA PRO A 27 -16.24 -9.41 2.36
C PRO A 27 -16.22 -10.71 3.19
N ALA A 28 -15.06 -11.11 3.72
CA ALA A 28 -14.95 -12.28 4.59
C ALA A 28 -15.41 -11.97 6.02
N ARG A 29 -15.27 -10.71 6.47
CA ARG A 29 -15.71 -10.27 7.80
C ARG A 29 -17.21 -9.94 7.85
N ASP A 30 -17.75 -9.31 6.81
CA ASP A 30 -19.20 -9.14 6.66
C ASP A 30 -19.60 -9.41 5.20
N PRO A 31 -20.42 -10.45 4.94
CA PRO A 31 -20.89 -10.74 3.60
C PRO A 31 -21.90 -9.71 3.07
N ARG A 32 -22.41 -8.80 3.93
CA ARG A 32 -23.19 -7.64 3.45
C ARG A 32 -22.26 -6.69 2.71
N PRO A 33 -22.50 -6.44 1.42
CA PRO A 33 -21.65 -5.56 0.63
C PRO A 33 -21.57 -4.17 1.27
N GLY A 34 -20.34 -3.72 1.54
CA GLY A 34 -20.07 -2.30 1.74
C GLY A 34 -19.88 -1.80 3.16
N LEU A 35 -19.86 -2.65 4.20
CA LEU A 35 -19.39 -2.17 5.51
C LEU A 35 -17.87 -1.93 5.43
N PRO A 36 -17.41 -0.68 5.56
CA PRO A 36 -16.01 -0.41 5.45
C PRO A 36 -15.26 -0.79 6.73
N VAL A 37 -14.01 -1.23 6.56
CA VAL A 37 -13.13 -1.67 7.64
C VAL A 37 -11.94 -0.74 7.85
N GLY A 38 -11.74 0.23 6.95
CA GLY A 38 -10.60 1.14 7.02
C GLY A 38 -10.30 1.86 5.72
N TYR A 39 -9.07 2.36 5.62
CA TYR A 39 -8.53 3.06 4.47
C TYR A 39 -7.15 2.52 4.12
N VAL A 40 -6.84 2.52 2.82
CA VAL A 40 -5.47 2.39 2.33
C VAL A 40 -5.02 3.73 1.78
N VAL A 41 -3.83 4.17 2.18
CA VAL A 41 -3.18 5.38 1.68
C VAL A 41 -1.93 4.97 0.93
N THR A 42 -1.70 5.53 -0.25
CA THR A 42 -0.55 5.20 -1.08
C THR A 42 0.36 6.40 -1.29
N ARG A 43 1.65 6.16 -1.42
CA ARG A 43 2.62 7.14 -1.92
C ARG A 43 3.60 6.47 -2.86
N VAL A 44 4.17 7.27 -3.76
CA VAL A 44 5.27 6.86 -4.62
C VAL A 44 6.47 7.69 -4.21
N ALA A 45 7.50 7.02 -3.73
CA ALA A 45 8.69 7.66 -3.20
C ALA A 45 9.95 6.83 -3.53
N PRO A 46 11.13 7.47 -3.64
CA PRO A 46 12.40 6.75 -3.63
C PRO A 46 12.47 5.93 -2.34
N HIS A 47 12.63 4.62 -2.48
CA HIS A 47 12.67 3.72 -1.34
C HIS A 47 14.08 3.67 -0.75
N TRP A 48 14.16 3.38 0.54
CA TRP A 48 15.44 3.14 1.21
C TRP A 48 15.67 1.64 1.25
N ASP A 49 16.73 1.15 0.62
CA ASP A 49 17.15 -0.23 0.87
C ASP A 49 17.74 -0.27 2.29
N ALA A 50 16.93 -0.70 3.27
CA ALA A 50 17.40 -0.92 4.63
C ALA A 50 18.38 -2.10 4.63
N LEU A 51 19.68 -1.82 4.65
CA LEU A 51 20.71 -2.84 4.85
C LEU A 51 20.79 -3.21 6.34
N GLY A 52 19.85 -4.05 6.78
CA GLY A 52 19.86 -4.70 8.09
C GLY A 52 19.39 -3.83 9.26
N PRO A 53 19.07 -4.46 10.41
CA PRO A 53 18.21 -3.89 11.45
C PRO A 53 18.77 -2.69 12.24
N HIS A 54 20.00 -2.22 11.98
CA HIS A 54 20.69 -1.25 12.86
C HIS A 54 21.57 -0.20 12.15
N ARG A 55 21.36 0.13 10.87
CA ARG A 55 22.13 1.19 10.22
C ARG A 55 21.23 2.25 9.60
N ALA A 56 21.54 3.51 9.89
CA ALA A 56 20.99 4.65 9.18
C ALA A 56 21.09 4.40 7.65
N PRO A 57 20.05 4.70 6.87
CA PRO A 57 20.04 4.38 5.44
C PRO A 57 21.24 5.03 4.73
N THR A 58 22.17 4.22 4.24
CA THR A 58 23.37 4.72 3.54
C THR A 58 23.16 4.87 2.04
N HIS A 59 22.05 4.36 1.49
CA HIS A 59 21.74 4.44 0.07
C HIS A 59 20.25 4.73 -0.13
N VAL A 60 19.96 5.88 -0.75
CA VAL A 60 18.66 6.12 -1.37
C VAL A 60 18.64 5.30 -2.63
N ASN A 61 17.70 4.35 -2.74
CA ASN A 61 17.47 3.72 -4.02
C ASN A 61 16.86 4.80 -4.95
N PRO A 62 17.51 5.15 -6.08
CA PRO A 62 17.00 6.21 -6.95
C PRO A 62 15.69 5.81 -7.65
N VAL A 63 15.29 4.54 -7.56
CA VAL A 63 14.07 4.02 -8.17
C VAL A 63 12.89 4.26 -7.24
N GLU A 64 11.90 4.98 -7.75
CA GLU A 64 10.62 5.15 -7.07
C GLU A 64 9.92 3.80 -6.89
N ARG A 65 9.36 3.58 -5.70
CA ARG A 65 8.49 2.44 -5.40
C ARG A 65 7.15 2.91 -4.87
N LEU A 66 6.15 2.05 -5.06
CA LEU A 66 4.88 2.20 -4.36
C LEU A 66 5.07 1.80 -2.91
N GLU A 67 4.57 2.64 -2.02
CA GLU A 67 4.40 2.34 -0.61
C GLU A 67 2.92 2.53 -0.28
N TRP A 68 2.38 1.67 0.57
CA TRP A 68 1.03 1.82 1.09
C TRP A 68 0.99 1.63 2.61
N ARG A 69 0.01 2.27 3.24
CA ARG A 69 -0.30 2.15 4.67
C ARG A 69 -1.79 1.92 4.82
N VAL A 70 -2.17 1.00 5.70
CA VAL A 70 -3.55 0.71 6.06
C VAL A 70 -3.85 1.30 7.43
N HIS A 71 -4.97 2.02 7.49
CA HIS A 71 -5.57 2.48 8.73
C HIS A 71 -6.92 1.79 8.89
N PHE A 72 -7.09 0.99 9.94
CA PHE A 72 -8.38 0.34 10.24
C PHE A 72 -9.27 1.29 11.04
N ASP A 73 -10.59 1.20 10.83
CA ASP A 73 -11.54 2.01 11.61
C ASP A 73 -11.72 1.47 13.04
N ASP A 74 -11.42 0.19 13.24
CA ASP A 74 -11.42 -0.46 14.56
C ASP A 74 -10.05 -0.31 15.25
N ALA A 75 -9.92 -0.83 16.47
CA ALA A 75 -8.68 -0.82 17.25
C ALA A 75 -7.57 -1.77 16.71
N GLU A 76 -7.64 -2.17 15.43
CA GLU A 76 -6.56 -2.93 14.78
C GLU A 76 -5.34 -2.01 14.54
N PRO A 77 -4.11 -2.52 14.70
CA PRO A 77 -2.91 -1.73 14.44
C PRO A 77 -2.80 -1.34 12.96
N GLU A 78 -2.20 -0.18 12.68
CA GLU A 78 -1.84 0.19 11.30
C GLU A 78 -0.88 -0.85 10.70
N LEU A 79 -1.01 -1.09 9.40
CA LEU A 79 -0.13 -1.98 8.64
C LEU A 79 0.55 -1.23 7.51
N PHE A 80 1.82 -1.57 7.27
CA PHE A 80 2.67 -0.99 6.26
C PHE A 80 3.09 -2.05 5.23
N CYS A 81 3.41 -1.61 4.01
CA CYS A 81 3.78 -2.52 2.93
C CYS A 81 5.07 -3.32 3.17
N ASP A 82 5.89 -2.91 4.13
CA ASP A 82 7.14 -3.55 4.54
C ASP A 82 7.01 -4.37 5.83
N ASP A 83 5.81 -4.46 6.42
CA ASP A 83 5.57 -5.29 7.59
C ASP A 83 5.79 -6.78 7.28
N ALA A 84 6.35 -7.51 8.25
CA ALA A 84 6.67 -8.92 8.12
C ALA A 84 5.45 -9.80 7.79
N SER A 85 4.25 -9.40 8.22
CA SER A 85 2.98 -10.07 7.94
C SER A 85 2.54 -9.97 6.47
N VAL A 86 3.13 -9.04 5.72
CA VAL A 86 2.83 -8.79 4.30
C VAL A 86 4.06 -9.03 3.41
N CYS A 87 5.22 -9.18 4.03
CA CYS A 87 6.49 -9.50 3.40
C CYS A 87 6.40 -10.79 2.56
N GLY A 88 6.75 -10.69 1.27
CA GLY A 88 6.69 -11.79 0.31
C GLY A 88 5.93 -11.45 -0.98
N THR A 89 5.13 -10.38 -0.96
CA THR A 89 4.49 -9.80 -2.15
C THR A 89 4.96 -8.36 -2.32
N SER A 90 5.19 -7.88 -3.54
CA SER A 90 5.55 -6.48 -3.72
C SER A 90 4.37 -5.56 -3.40
N ALA A 91 4.62 -4.33 -2.94
CA ALA A 91 3.55 -3.39 -2.60
C ALA A 91 2.53 -3.17 -3.74
N LEU A 92 3.00 -3.19 -4.98
CA LEU A 92 2.15 -3.08 -6.17
C LEU A 92 1.32 -4.34 -6.42
N ASP A 93 1.93 -5.52 -6.29
CA ASP A 93 1.23 -6.80 -6.47
C ASP A 93 0.18 -7.02 -5.36
N ALA A 94 0.43 -6.48 -4.17
CA ALA A 94 -0.52 -6.49 -3.07
C ALA A 94 -1.76 -5.63 -3.36
N LEU A 95 -1.63 -4.56 -4.15
CA LEU A 95 -2.69 -3.59 -4.50
C LEU A 95 -3.34 -3.82 -5.87
N ARG A 96 -3.23 -5.04 -6.39
CA ARG A 96 -3.58 -5.34 -7.77
C ARG A 96 -5.10 -5.45 -7.98
N ASP A 97 -5.56 -5.06 -9.16
CA ASP A 97 -6.93 -5.24 -9.64
C ASP A 97 -8.04 -4.64 -8.75
N GLY A 98 -7.70 -3.65 -7.91
CA GLY A 98 -8.65 -3.02 -6.98
C GLY A 98 -8.81 -3.76 -5.65
N HIS A 99 -7.87 -4.64 -5.33
CA HIS A 99 -7.82 -5.41 -4.10
C HIS A 99 -6.54 -5.12 -3.33
N LEU A 100 -6.58 -5.28 -2.00
CA LEU A 100 -5.43 -5.25 -1.12
C LEU A 100 -5.31 -6.59 -0.40
N ARG A 101 -4.25 -7.35 -0.70
CA ARG A 101 -3.96 -8.65 -0.08
C ARG A 101 -3.07 -8.49 1.14
N LEU A 102 -3.57 -8.90 2.31
CA LEU A 102 -2.86 -8.85 3.61
C LEU A 102 -2.85 -10.24 4.24
N GLY A 103 -1.78 -11.01 4.03
CA GLY A 103 -1.75 -12.42 4.40
C GLY A 103 -2.88 -13.19 3.71
N ASP A 104 -3.78 -13.77 4.51
CA ASP A 104 -4.96 -14.51 4.03
C ASP A 104 -6.19 -13.61 3.76
N ARG A 105 -6.11 -12.31 4.06
CA ARG A 105 -7.22 -11.36 3.82
C ARG A 105 -7.13 -10.78 2.41
N ASP A 106 -8.28 -10.74 1.74
CA ASP A 106 -8.47 -10.05 0.47
C ASP A 106 -9.46 -8.91 0.67
N LEU A 107 -8.94 -7.68 0.75
CA LEU A 107 -9.73 -6.48 1.00
C LEU A 107 -10.04 -5.79 -0.33
N HIS A 108 -11.31 -5.46 -0.55
CA HIS A 108 -11.69 -4.69 -1.73
C HIS A 108 -11.37 -3.22 -1.51
N VAL A 109 -10.78 -2.57 -2.51
CA VAL A 109 -10.40 -1.16 -2.50
C VAL A 109 -11.35 -0.36 -3.39
N THR A 110 -12.14 0.51 -2.77
CA THR A 110 -12.86 1.56 -3.49
C THR A 110 -12.05 2.84 -3.44
N TRP A 111 -11.41 3.21 -4.56
CA TRP A 111 -10.63 4.45 -4.62
C TRP A 111 -11.54 5.68 -4.45
N LEU A 112 -11.09 6.63 -3.64
CA LEU A 112 -11.78 7.89 -3.41
C LEU A 112 -11.21 8.97 -4.32
N ASP A 113 -12.07 9.89 -4.73
CA ASP A 113 -11.72 11.08 -5.51
C ASP A 113 -12.36 12.35 -4.91
N GLY A 114 -11.94 13.51 -5.39
CA GLY A 114 -12.51 14.81 -5.01
C GLY A 114 -12.45 15.11 -3.50
N ASP A 115 -13.53 15.67 -2.97
CA ASP A 115 -13.62 16.11 -1.57
C ASP A 115 -13.51 14.96 -0.56
N ALA A 116 -13.96 13.76 -0.94
CA ALA A 116 -13.87 12.57 -0.09
C ALA A 116 -12.40 12.18 0.10
N ALA A 117 -11.63 12.14 -0.98
CA ALA A 117 -10.20 11.89 -0.93
C ALA A 117 -9.47 12.99 -0.14
N ALA A 118 -9.77 14.27 -0.40
CA ALA A 118 -9.13 15.39 0.29
C ALA A 118 -9.40 15.40 1.80
N ARG A 119 -10.61 15.03 2.24
CA ARG A 119 -10.97 14.91 3.66
C ARG A 119 -10.23 13.76 4.33
N ALA A 120 -10.22 12.59 3.67
CA ALA A 120 -9.55 11.41 4.20
C ALA A 120 -8.03 11.65 4.29
N TRP A 121 -7.43 12.29 3.28
CA TRP A 121 -6.00 12.66 3.30
C TRP A 121 -5.66 13.63 4.43
N ARG A 122 -6.49 14.64 4.72
CA ARG A 122 -6.26 15.56 5.84
C ARG A 122 -6.27 14.88 7.21
N THR A 123 -7.01 13.79 7.33
CA THR A 123 -7.17 13.06 8.60
C THR A 123 -6.07 12.03 8.77
N LEU A 124 -5.79 11.27 7.71
CA LEU A 124 -4.89 10.13 7.76
C LEU A 124 -3.47 10.52 7.39
N GLY A 125 -3.30 11.28 6.32
CA GLY A 125 -2.00 11.77 5.83
C GLY A 125 -1.02 10.66 5.45
N TRP A 126 0.16 11.11 5.01
CA TRP A 126 1.42 10.37 5.03
C TRP A 126 2.58 11.34 4.76
#